data_AF-A0AAV5B873-F1
#
_entry.id   AF-A0AAV5B873-F1
#
_cell.length_a   1.000
_cell.length_b   1.000
_cell.length_c   1.000
_cell.angle_alpha   90.00
_cell.angle_beta   90.00
_cell.angle_gamma   90.00
#
_symmetry.space_group_name_H-M   'P 1'
#
loop_
_entity.id
_entity.type
_entity.pdbx_description
1 polymer ?
#
loop_
_entity_poly.entity_id
_entity_poly.type
_entity_poly.pdbx_seq_one_letter_code
_entity_poly.pdbx_strand_id
1 'polypeptide(L)'
;MRIFLENEVSRLYETERTCKFNSNDYLRLFRHIKDNQLLYRTYFKLGYDACFQLKHYDTNQAELHFDNRHIEYHIEFFRSGLNAIIKLWLARGCQETPEEMEKIIRSEYLGRITQK
;
A
#
# COMPACT_ATOMS: atom_id res chain seq x y z
N MET A 1 -4.17 -4.59 19.29
CA MET A 1 -4.31 -5.17 17.95
C MET A 1 -4.11 -4.14 16.83
N ARG A 2 -4.96 -3.11 16.70
CA ARG A 2 -4.79 -2.03 15.69
C ARG A 2 -3.40 -1.37 15.75
N ILE A 3 -3.07 -0.76 16.89
CA ILE A 3 -1.79 -0.07 17.12
C ILE A 3 -0.60 -1.01 16.91
N PHE A 4 -0.75 -2.28 17.28
CA PHE A 4 0.30 -3.28 17.09
C PHE A 4 0.60 -3.47 15.60
N LEU A 5 -0.42 -3.75 14.77
CA LEU A 5 -0.24 -3.92 13.33
C LEU A 5 0.28 -2.64 12.65
N GLU A 6 -0.26 -1.48 13.02
CA GLU A 6 0.21 -0.18 12.51
C GLU A 6 1.69 0.06 12.85
N ASN A 7 2.14 -0.32 14.05
CA ASN A 7 3.54 -0.23 14.45
C ASN A 7 4.43 -1.23 13.70
N GLU A 8 3.99 -2.46 13.46
CA GLU A 8 4.76 -3.42 12.65
C GLU A 8 4.94 -2.94 11.22
N VAL A 9 3.87 -2.46 10.59
CA VAL A 9 3.95 -1.86 9.26
C VAL A 9 4.83 -0.60 9.27
N SER A 10 4.74 0.24 10.31
CA SER A 10 5.62 1.40 10.44
C SER A 10 7.11 1.03 10.59
N ARG A 11 7.42 -0.14 11.15
CA ARG A 11 8.80 -0.65 11.27
C ARG A 11 9.32 -1.21 9.95
N LEU A 12 8.46 -1.86 9.15
CA LEU A 12 8.82 -2.34 7.80
C LEU A 12 9.37 -1.24 6.89
N TYR A 13 8.92 0.00 7.11
CA TYR A 13 9.28 1.20 6.33
C TYR A 13 9.96 2.29 7.18
N GLU A 14 10.70 1.90 8.23
CA GLU A 14 11.33 2.87 9.13
C GLU A 14 12.35 3.76 8.42
N THR A 15 13.14 3.19 7.49
CA THR A 15 14.13 3.94 6.71
C THR A 15 13.44 4.97 5.82
N GLU A 16 12.43 4.56 5.05
CA GLU A 16 11.60 5.42 4.20
C GLU A 16 10.98 6.56 5.01
N ARG A 17 10.41 6.24 6.19
CA ARG A 17 9.78 7.22 7.07
C ARG A 17 10.79 8.21 7.64
N THR A 18 11.96 7.74 8.06
CA THR A 18 13.00 8.58 8.69
C THR A 18 13.67 9.49 7.67
N CYS A 19 13.93 8.97 6.48
CA CYS A 19 14.55 9.72 5.38
C CYS A 19 13.53 10.45 4.49
N LYS A 20 12.23 10.31 4.76
CA LYS A 20 11.11 10.98 4.06
C LYS A 20 11.08 10.73 2.55
N PHE A 21 11.33 9.49 2.13
CA PHE A 21 11.20 9.07 0.74
C PHE A 21 10.24 7.89 0.58
N ASN A 22 9.70 7.68 -0.61
CA ASN A 22 8.89 6.50 -0.93
C ASN A 22 9.68 5.51 -1.81
N SER A 23 9.97 4.31 -1.29
CA SER A 23 10.70 3.27 -2.03
C SER A 23 9.85 2.58 -3.10
N ASN A 24 8.52 2.71 -3.04
CA ASN A 24 7.57 1.92 -3.83
C ASN A 24 7.84 0.39 -3.71
N ASP A 25 8.38 -0.07 -2.57
CA ASP A 25 8.62 -1.48 -2.26
C ASP A 25 7.40 -2.07 -1.56
N TYR A 26 6.45 -2.57 -2.35
CA TYR A 26 5.23 -3.21 -1.84
C TYR A 26 5.44 -4.68 -1.46
N LEU A 27 6.56 -5.29 -1.87
CA LEU A 27 6.81 -6.71 -1.65
C LEU A 27 6.93 -7.03 -0.16
N ARG A 28 7.58 -6.15 0.62
CA ARG A 28 7.67 -6.29 2.08
C ARG A 28 6.30 -6.34 2.74
N LEU A 29 5.39 -5.46 2.31
CA LEU A 29 4.02 -5.42 2.81
C LEU A 29 3.28 -6.72 2.46
N PHE A 30 3.36 -7.20 1.22
CA PHE A 30 2.67 -8.42 0.81
C PHE A 30 3.19 -9.66 1.54
N ARG A 31 4.50 -9.79 1.74
CA ARG A 31 5.08 -10.87 2.56
C ARG A 31 4.54 -10.83 3.98
N HIS A 32 4.57 -9.65 4.60
CA HIS A 32 4.04 -9.47 5.95
C HIS A 32 2.54 -9.81 6.07
N ILE A 33 1.73 -9.42 5.07
CA ILE A 33 0.30 -9.78 5.02
C ILE A 33 0.11 -11.30 4.91
N LYS A 34 0.89 -11.97 4.05
CA LYS A 34 0.79 -13.41 3.84
C LYS A 34 1.12 -14.21 5.10
N ASP A 35 2.08 -13.73 5.88
CA ASP A 35 2.48 -14.37 7.14
C ASP A 35 1.50 -14.06 8.28
N ASN A 36 0.72 -12.98 8.18
CA ASN A 36 -0.16 -12.48 9.25
C ASN A 36 -1.64 -12.35 8.83
N GLN A 37 -2.13 -13.22 7.95
CA GLN A 37 -3.46 -13.06 7.31
C GLN A 37 -4.62 -12.83 8.30
N LEU A 38 -4.65 -13.57 9.42
CA LEU A 38 -5.71 -13.44 10.41
C LEU A 38 -5.75 -12.04 11.04
N LEU A 39 -4.58 -11.46 11.29
CA LEU A 39 -4.45 -10.13 11.87
C LEU A 39 -5.00 -9.06 10.90
N TYR A 40 -4.63 -9.15 9.62
CA TYR A 40 -5.14 -8.24 8.58
C TYR A 40 -6.63 -8.41 8.30
N ARG A 41 -7.13 -9.65 8.22
CA ARG A 41 -8.59 -9.92 8.09
C ARG A 41 -9.36 -9.26 9.24
N THR A 42 -8.84 -9.40 10.46
CA THR A 42 -9.47 -8.80 11.64
C THR A 42 -9.38 -7.28 11.60
N TYR A 43 -8.24 -6.73 11.18
CA TYR A 43 -8.04 -5.28 11.01
C TYR A 43 -9.07 -4.67 10.05
N PHE A 44 -9.24 -5.27 8.87
CA PHE A 44 -10.22 -4.81 7.87
C PHE A 44 -11.67 -5.04 8.30
N LYS A 45 -11.97 -6.17 8.97
CA LYS A 45 -13.32 -6.46 9.46
C LYS A 45 -13.79 -5.45 10.52
N LEU A 46 -12.87 -4.89 11.29
CA LEU A 46 -13.15 -3.85 12.28
C LEU A 46 -13.14 -2.42 11.67
N GLY A 47 -12.91 -2.28 10.37
CA GLY A 47 -12.96 -0.99 9.67
C GLY A 47 -11.80 -0.04 9.98
N TYR A 48 -10.69 -0.55 10.51
CA TYR A 48 -9.56 0.31 10.90
C TYR A 48 -8.83 0.97 9.72
N ASP A 49 -9.01 0.45 8.50
CA ASP A 49 -8.47 1.04 7.28
C ASP A 49 -9.10 2.38 6.89
N ALA A 50 -10.31 2.67 7.38
CA ALA A 50 -10.97 3.96 7.16
C ALA A 50 -10.38 5.10 8.02
N CYS A 51 -9.58 4.78 9.04
CA CYS A 51 -9.06 5.76 10.00
C CYS A 51 -7.78 6.48 9.54
N PHE A 52 -7.31 6.26 8.31
CA PHE A 52 -6.08 6.88 7.84
C PHE A 52 -6.29 8.37 7.54
N GLN A 53 -5.50 9.22 8.20
CA GLN A 53 -5.38 10.64 7.91
C GLN A 53 -4.05 10.90 7.20
N LEU A 54 -4.10 11.55 6.04
CA LEU A 54 -2.90 11.99 5.34
C LEU A 54 -2.19 13.04 6.19
N LYS A 55 -1.00 12.71 6.71
CA LYS A 55 -0.17 13.65 7.48
C LYS A 55 1.10 14.06 6.73
N HIS A 56 1.69 13.14 5.96
CA HIS A 56 2.95 13.35 5.25
C HIS A 56 3.01 12.50 3.96
N TYR A 57 3.60 13.04 2.90
CA TYR A 57 3.91 12.34 1.65
C TYR A 57 5.25 12.83 1.08
N ASP A 58 5.85 12.06 0.17
CA ASP A 58 7.10 12.43 -0.51
C ASP A 58 6.81 13.50 -1.57
N THR A 59 7.12 14.76 -1.26
CA THR A 59 6.89 15.91 -2.13
C THR A 59 7.77 15.91 -3.39
N ASN A 60 8.93 15.24 -3.34
CA ASN A 60 9.84 15.18 -4.48
C ASN A 60 9.31 14.20 -5.53
N GLN A 61 8.82 13.04 -5.11
CA GLN A 61 8.14 12.12 -6.04
C GLN A 61 6.81 12.68 -6.54
N ALA A 62 6.08 13.38 -5.68
CA ALA A 62 4.84 14.05 -6.07
C ALA A 62 5.07 15.14 -7.15
N GLU A 63 6.14 15.92 -7.03
CA GLU A 63 6.56 16.86 -8.08
C GLU A 63 6.90 16.11 -9.38
N LEU A 64 7.74 15.07 -9.31
CA LEU A 64 8.22 14.32 -10.48
C LEU A 64 7.09 13.66 -11.28
N HIS A 65 6.09 13.11 -10.60
CA HIS A 65 5.05 12.30 -11.25
C HIS A 65 3.73 13.05 -11.48
N PHE A 66 3.47 14.10 -10.70
CA PHE A 66 2.16 14.76 -10.68
C PHE A 66 2.23 16.30 -10.68
N ASP A 67 3.41 16.90 -10.86
CA ASP A 67 3.61 18.37 -10.84
C ASP A 67 3.08 19.00 -9.53
N ASN A 68 3.09 18.23 -8.43
CA ASN A 68 2.44 18.56 -7.15
C ASN A 68 0.96 18.95 -7.24
N ARG A 69 0.26 18.60 -8.33
CA ARG A 69 -1.18 18.85 -8.50
C ARG A 69 -1.99 17.64 -8.10
N HIS A 70 -3.17 17.88 -7.55
CA HIS A 70 -4.16 16.85 -7.24
C HIS A 70 -3.63 15.69 -6.37
N ILE A 71 -2.60 15.94 -5.56
CA ILE A 71 -1.90 14.90 -4.79
C ILE A 71 -2.82 14.13 -3.86
N GLU A 72 -3.78 14.81 -3.23
CA GLU A 72 -4.79 14.17 -2.38
C GLU A 72 -5.58 13.10 -3.16
N TYR A 73 -5.94 13.37 -4.42
CA TYR A 73 -6.65 12.40 -5.26
C TYR A 73 -5.78 11.22 -5.66
N HIS A 74 -4.50 11.46 -5.99
CA HIS A 74 -3.56 10.38 -6.31
C HIS A 74 -3.32 9.45 -5.11
N ILE A 75 -3.16 10.03 -3.92
CA ILE A 75 -3.01 9.29 -2.67
C ILE A 75 -4.29 8.51 -2.36
N GLU A 76 -5.46 9.15 -2.46
CA GLU A 76 -6.73 8.50 -2.16
C GLU A 76 -7.01 7.35 -3.12
N PHE A 77 -6.77 7.55 -4.42
CA PHE A 77 -6.91 6.52 -5.44
C PHE A 77 -6.00 5.33 -5.15
N PHE A 78 -4.71 5.60 -4.90
CA PHE A 78 -3.75 4.54 -4.60
C PHE A 78 -4.10 3.79 -3.31
N ARG A 79 -4.42 4.51 -2.23
CA ARG A 79 -4.81 3.93 -0.94
C ARG A 79 -6.05 3.06 -1.06
N SER A 80 -7.11 3.60 -1.67
CA SER A 80 -8.37 2.89 -1.85
C SER A 80 -8.20 1.66 -2.75
N GLY A 81 -7.46 1.79 -3.85
CA GLY A 81 -7.13 0.68 -4.75
C GLY A 81 -6.31 -0.42 -4.07
N LEU A 82 -5.22 -0.06 -3.39
CA LEU A 82 -4.36 -1.00 -2.67
C LEU A 82 -5.15 -1.75 -1.58
N ASN A 83 -5.94 -1.04 -0.77
CA ASN A 83 -6.79 -1.66 0.26
C ASN A 83 -7.80 -2.64 -0.36
N ALA A 84 -8.44 -2.29 -1.47
CA ALA A 84 -9.38 -3.16 -2.16
C ALA A 84 -8.71 -4.45 -2.66
N ILE A 85 -7.52 -4.34 -3.25
CA ILE A 85 -6.73 -5.48 -3.75
C ILE A 85 -6.29 -6.38 -2.59
N ILE A 86 -5.80 -5.82 -1.48
CA ILE A 86 -5.43 -6.59 -0.29
C ILE A 86 -6.64 -7.33 0.29
N LYS A 87 -7.80 -6.67 0.39
CA LYS A 87 -9.05 -7.32 0.86
C LYS A 87 -9.46 -8.48 -0.04
N LEU A 88 -9.37 -8.32 -1.36
CA LEU A 88 -9.66 -9.39 -2.33
C LEU A 88 -8.69 -10.58 -2.17
N TRP A 89 -7.39 -10.29 -2.07
CA TRP A 89 -6.35 -11.30 -1.89
C TRP A 89 -6.54 -12.09 -0.59
N LEU A 90 -6.80 -11.39 0.51
CA LEU A 90 -7.17 -12.00 1.79
C LEU A 90 -8.43 -12.84 1.66
N ALA A 91 -9.50 -12.34 1.04
CA ALA A 91 -10.75 -13.10 0.88
C ALA A 91 -10.54 -14.45 0.17
N ARG A 92 -9.60 -14.51 -0.78
CA ARG A 92 -9.22 -15.73 -1.50
C ARG A 92 -8.23 -16.63 -0.77
N GLY A 93 -7.73 -16.22 0.41
CA GLY A 93 -6.76 -17.01 1.18
C GLY A 93 -5.31 -16.78 0.78
N CYS A 94 -4.99 -15.60 0.23
CA CYS A 94 -3.67 -15.25 -0.27
C CYS A 94 -3.11 -16.29 -1.26
N GLN A 95 -3.92 -16.65 -2.26
CA GLN A 95 -3.59 -17.66 -3.28
C GLN A 95 -2.33 -17.30 -4.07
N GLU A 96 -2.27 -16.07 -4.57
CA GLU A 96 -1.13 -15.52 -5.27
C GLU A 96 0.06 -15.33 -4.31
N THR A 97 1.28 -15.46 -4.82
CA THR A 97 2.51 -15.14 -4.09
C THR A 97 2.65 -13.63 -3.86
N PRO A 98 3.39 -13.20 -2.82
CA PRO A 98 3.69 -11.79 -2.62
C PRO A 98 4.32 -11.11 -3.85
N GLU A 99 5.16 -11.83 -4.58
CA GLU A 99 5.81 -11.40 -5.82
C GLU A 99 4.80 -11.19 -6.96
N GLU A 100 3.82 -12.10 -7.11
CA GLU A 100 2.72 -11.92 -8.07
C GLU A 100 1.86 -10.71 -7.70
N MET A 101 1.56 -10.51 -6.42
CA MET A 101 0.80 -9.34 -5.96
C MET A 101 1.54 -8.03 -6.19
N GLU A 102 2.85 -7.99 -5.93
CA GLU A 102 3.68 -6.82 -6.25
C GLU A 102 3.62 -6.53 -7.75
N LYS A 103 3.76 -7.56 -8.60
CA LYS A 103 3.67 -7.41 -10.05
C LYS A 103 2.32 -6.86 -10.50
N ILE A 104 1.22 -7.33 -9.92
CA ILE A 104 -0.14 -6.83 -10.19
C ILE A 104 -0.23 -5.33 -9.87
N ILE A 105 0.18 -4.93 -8.66
CA ILE A 105 0.15 -3.51 -8.26
C ILE A 105 1.02 -2.65 -9.19
N ARG A 106 2.24 -3.10 -9.50
CA ARG A 106 3.14 -2.36 -10.40
C ARG A 106 2.52 -2.21 -11.79
N SER A 107 1.88 -3.24 -12.33
CA SER A 107 1.26 -3.18 -13.66
C SER A 107 0.05 -2.24 -13.73
N GLU A 108 -0.74 -2.15 -12.66
CA GLU A 108 -1.88 -1.23 -12.61
C GLU A 108 -1.42 0.22 -12.41
N TYR A 109 -0.39 0.44 -11.60
CA TYR A 109 0.08 1.79 -11.28
C TYR A 109 0.99 2.42 -12.35
N LEU A 110 1.80 1.62 -13.05
CA LEU A 110 2.60 2.10 -14.19
C LEU A 110 1.76 2.29 -15.45
N GLY A 111 0.48 1.92 -15.40
CA GLY A 111 -0.43 1.94 -16.52
C GLY A 111 -0.07 0.91 -17.59
N ARG A 112 -1.03 0.64 -18.47
CA ARG A 112 -0.76 -0.04 -19.73
C ARG A 112 -0.14 1.00 -20.66
N ILE A 113 1.18 1.03 -20.78
CA ILE A 113 1.82 1.75 -21.88
C ILE A 113 1.34 1.04 -23.16
N THR A 114 0.29 1.58 -23.78
CA THR A 114 -0.06 1.22 -25.15
C THR A 114 1.11 1.66 -26.01
N GLN A 115 1.97 0.71 -26.37
CA GLN A 115 2.83 0.87 -27.54
C GLN A 115 1.89 1.16 -28.71
N LYS A 116 1.88 2.41 -29.16
CA LYS A 116 1.32 2.78 -30.46
C LYS A 116 2.35 2.47 -31.54
#